data_AF-A0A349E018-F1
#
_entry.id   AF-A0A349E018-F1
#
_cell.length_a   1.000
_cell.length_b   1.000
_cell.length_c   1.000
_cell.angle_alpha   90.00
_cell.angle_beta   90.00
_cell.angle_gamma   90.00
#
_symmetry.space_group_name_H-M   'P 1'
#
loop_
_entity.id
_entity.type
_entity.pdbx_description
1 polymer ?
#
loop_
_entity_poly.entity_id
_entity_poly.type
_entity_poly.pdbx_seq_one_letter_code
_entity_poly.pdbx_strand_id
1 'polypeptide(L)'
;MKTYVTYEGQNVVDLALQLYGDPLAFFTLLDDNLHLSLEEIIPAGTEVLYNEAKIETKKRPLVEYFKNRLPNAIIIKTGSE
;
A
#
# COMPACT_ATOMS: atom_id res chain seq x y z
N MET A 1 -1.56 -18.23 -3.59
CA MET A 1 -2.39 -17.01 -3.48
C MET A 1 -3.55 -17.34 -2.56
N LYS A 2 -3.87 -16.47 -1.61
CA LYS A 2 -4.91 -16.66 -0.61
C LYS A 2 -5.86 -15.45 -0.66
N THR A 3 -7.07 -15.62 -0.17
CA THR A 3 -8.07 -14.55 -0.05
C THR A 3 -8.33 -14.28 1.43
N TYR A 4 -8.33 -13.00 1.80
CA TYR A 4 -8.71 -12.51 3.12
C TYR A 4 -9.97 -11.66 2.99
N VAL A 5 -10.89 -11.78 3.94
CA VAL A 5 -12.12 -10.97 3.98
C VAL A 5 -11.95 -9.89 5.05
N THR A 6 -12.13 -8.62 4.68
CA THR A 6 -11.93 -7.49 5.59
C THR A 6 -13.04 -7.34 6.63
N TYR A 7 -12.68 -6.74 7.75
CA TYR A 7 -13.59 -6.28 8.80
C TYR A 7 -13.69 -4.75 8.79
N GLU A 8 -14.62 -4.19 9.57
CA GLU A 8 -14.81 -2.73 9.63
C GLU A 8 -13.55 -2.01 10.12
N GLY A 9 -13.24 -0.87 9.50
CA GLY A 9 -12.18 0.04 9.93
C GLY A 9 -10.77 -0.33 9.47
N GLN A 10 -10.59 -1.37 8.65
CA GLN A 10 -9.26 -1.76 8.17
C GLN A 10 -8.77 -0.86 7.02
N ASN A 11 -7.52 -0.39 7.09
CA ASN A 11 -6.83 0.22 5.95
C ASN A 11 -5.77 -0.73 5.39
N VAL A 12 -5.23 -0.41 4.21
CA VAL A 12 -4.29 -1.28 3.48
C VAL A 12 -2.95 -1.48 4.21
N VAL A 13 -2.51 -0.50 5.01
CA VAL A 13 -1.23 -0.57 5.75
C VAL A 13 -1.36 -1.53 6.94
N ASP A 14 -2.46 -1.45 7.68
CA ASP A 14 -2.74 -2.36 8.80
C ASP A 14 -2.94 -3.79 8.29
N LEU A 15 -3.62 -3.95 7.15
CA LEU A 15 -3.73 -5.24 6.46
C LEU A 15 -2.37 -5.79 6.02
N ALA A 16 -1.47 -4.93 5.54
CA ALA A 16 -0.12 -5.35 5.19
C ALA A 16 0.64 -5.86 6.42
N LEU A 17 0.61 -5.11 7.52
CA LEU A 17 1.21 -5.54 8.78
C LEU A 17 0.60 -6.86 9.29
N GLN A 18 -0.72 -7.01 9.22
CA GLN A 18 -1.42 -8.21 9.70
C GLN A 18 -1.11 -9.45 8.86
N LEU A 19 -1.20 -9.34 7.53
CA LEU A 19 -1.07 -10.50 6.63
C LEU A 19 0.37 -10.92 6.40
N TYR A 20 1.31 -10.01 6.64
CA TYR A 20 2.69 -10.19 6.24
C TYR A 20 3.74 -9.87 7.28
N GLY A 21 3.37 -9.22 8.39
CA GLY A 21 4.31 -8.77 9.41
C GLY A 21 5.16 -7.56 9.01
N ASP A 22 4.91 -6.95 7.84
CA ASP A 22 5.63 -5.78 7.33
C ASP A 22 4.61 -4.76 6.79
N PRO A 23 4.50 -3.55 7.40
CA PRO A 23 3.57 -2.54 6.92
C PRO A 23 3.92 -2.08 5.50
N LEU A 24 5.18 -2.13 5.07
CA LEU A 24 5.61 -1.73 3.72
C LEU A 24 5.14 -2.71 2.63
N ALA A 25 4.64 -3.88 3.01
CA ALA A 25 4.06 -4.82 2.06
C ALA A 25 2.75 -4.33 1.42
N PHE A 26 2.22 -3.19 1.86
CA PHE A 26 1.00 -2.61 1.29
C PHE A 26 1.11 -2.36 -0.22
N PHE A 27 2.31 -2.10 -0.76
CA PHE A 27 2.51 -2.00 -2.21
C PHE A 27 2.20 -3.30 -2.96
N THR A 28 2.48 -4.46 -2.36
CA THR A 28 2.12 -5.75 -2.92
C THR A 28 0.61 -5.95 -2.89
N LEU A 29 -0.06 -5.50 -1.82
CA LEU A 29 -1.52 -5.53 -1.76
C LEU A 29 -2.16 -4.63 -2.83
N LEU A 30 -1.65 -3.41 -3.01
CA LEU A 30 -2.16 -2.47 -4.01
C LEU A 30 -1.92 -2.96 -5.45
N ASP A 31 -0.78 -3.59 -5.71
CA ASP A 31 -0.49 -4.17 -7.04
C ASP A 31 -1.41 -5.37 -7.35
N ASP A 32 -1.70 -6.21 -6.36
CA ASP A 32 -2.53 -7.41 -6.54
C ASP A 32 -4.04 -7.10 -6.45
N ASN A 33 -4.43 -5.96 -5.88
CA ASN A 33 -5.83 -5.56 -5.67
C ASN A 33 -6.06 -4.10 -6.12
N LEU A 34 -6.30 -3.91 -7.41
CA LEU A 34 -6.45 -2.58 -8.04
C LEU A 34 -7.63 -1.74 -7.51
N HIS A 35 -8.57 -2.35 -6.79
CA HIS A 35 -9.71 -1.67 -6.18
C HIS A 35 -9.39 -1.09 -4.80
N LEU A 36 -8.23 -1.39 -4.21
CA LEU A 36 -7.80 -0.84 -2.93
C LEU A 36 -7.08 0.50 -3.13
N SER A 37 -7.22 1.37 -2.12
CA SER A 37 -6.53 2.67 -2.05
C SER A 37 -5.77 2.79 -0.73
N LEU A 38 -4.75 3.65 -0.71
CA LEU A 38 -4.01 3.98 0.51
C LEU A 38 -4.77 5.00 1.39
N GLU A 39 -5.59 5.85 0.77
CA GLU A 39 -6.24 7.00 1.41
C GLU A 39 -7.59 6.64 2.03
N GLU A 40 -8.11 5.44 1.76
CA GLU A 40 -9.46 5.03 2.14
C GLU A 40 -9.46 3.85 3.11
N ILE A 41 -10.47 3.83 3.99
CA ILE A 41 -10.81 2.65 4.78
C ILE A 41 -11.46 1.63 3.84
N ILE A 42 -11.00 0.39 3.91
CA ILE A 42 -11.50 -0.70 3.09
C ILE A 42 -12.86 -1.14 3.67
N PRO A 43 -13.94 -1.18 2.86
CA PRO A 43 -15.24 -1.63 3.32
C PRO A 43 -15.16 -3.05 3.91
N ALA A 44 -15.90 -3.33 4.97
CA ALA A 44 -16.00 -4.69 5.51
C ALA A 44 -16.58 -5.66 4.48
N GLY A 45 -16.12 -6.91 4.48
CA GLY A 45 -16.53 -7.92 3.52
C GLY A 45 -15.81 -7.84 2.17
N THR A 46 -14.85 -6.92 2.00
CA THR A 46 -14.03 -6.85 0.79
C THR A 46 -13.09 -8.03 0.72
N GLU A 47 -13.03 -8.69 -0.43
CA GLU A 47 -12.09 -9.78 -0.70
C GLU A 47 -10.73 -9.23 -1.14
N VAL A 48 -9.70 -9.47 -0.32
CA VAL A 48 -8.32 -9.04 -0.57
C VAL A 48 -7.46 -10.26 -0.90
N LEU A 49 -6.86 -10.23 -2.08
CA LEU A 49 -5.92 -11.24 -2.54
C LEU A 49 -4.53 -10.95 -1.97
N TYR A 50 -3.87 -11.98 -1.44
CA TYR A 50 -2.54 -11.84 -0.86
C TYR A 50 -1.66 -13.08 -1.09
N ASN A 51 -0.34 -12.88 -1.09
CA ASN A 51 0.63 -13.95 -1.30
C ASN A 51 1.90 -13.71 -0.48
N GLU A 52 2.02 -14.40 0.65
CA GLU A 52 3.13 -14.30 1.62
C GLU A 52 4.52 -14.41 0.97
N ALA A 53 4.66 -15.23 -0.09
CA ALA A 53 5.94 -15.42 -0.78
C ALA A 53 6.41 -14.19 -1.60
N LYS A 54 5.54 -13.21 -1.89
CA LYS A 54 5.90 -12.03 -2.71
C LYS A 54 6.70 -10.97 -1.95
N ILE A 55 6.81 -11.06 -0.62
CA ILE A 55 7.49 -10.04 0.19
C ILE A 55 8.99 -10.16 0.16
N GLU A 56 9.53 -11.37 0.23
CA GLU A 56 10.97 -11.57 0.12
C GLU A 56 11.51 -11.01 -1.20
N THR A 57 10.69 -10.98 -2.26
CA THR A 57 11.03 -10.42 -3.58
C THR A 57 10.98 -8.90 -3.69
N LYS A 58 10.40 -8.17 -2.73
CA LYS A 58 10.24 -6.70 -2.79
C LYS A 58 10.86 -5.97 -1.60
N LYS A 59 12.16 -6.14 -1.37
CA LYS A 59 12.97 -5.08 -0.72
C LYS A 59 13.17 -3.92 -1.70
N ARG A 60 12.10 -3.21 -2.07
CA ARG A 60 12.18 -2.04 -2.96
C ARG A 60 12.19 -0.76 -2.11
N PRO A 61 13.06 0.22 -2.39
CA PRO A 61 13.02 1.52 -1.73
C PRO A 61 11.66 2.20 -1.97
N LEU A 62 11.06 2.77 -0.91
CA LEU A 62 9.79 3.52 -0.98
C LEU A 62 9.78 4.60 -2.07
N VAL A 63 10.96 5.19 -2.32
CA VAL A 63 11.20 6.19 -3.35
C VAL A 63 10.77 5.72 -4.75
N GLU A 64 10.95 4.43 -5.08
CA GLU A 64 10.61 3.91 -6.42
C GLU A 64 9.11 3.78 -6.64
N TYR A 65 8.33 3.40 -5.61
CA TYR A 65 6.88 3.29 -5.75
C TYR A 65 6.22 4.64 -5.97
N PHE A 66 6.68 5.65 -5.22
CA PHE A 66 6.11 6.99 -5.27
C PHE A 66 6.57 7.84 -6.46
N LYS A 67 7.68 7.46 -7.12
CA LYS A 67 8.28 8.20 -8.25
C LYS A 67 7.30 8.51 -9.39
N ASN A 68 6.32 7.64 -9.61
CA ASN A 68 5.33 7.78 -10.70
C ASN A 68 3.91 8.09 -10.20
N ARG A 69 3.70 8.18 -8.88
CA ARG A 69 2.37 8.38 -8.28
C ARG A 69 2.24 9.66 -7.47
N LEU A 70 3.35 10.27 -7.04
CA LEU A 70 3.31 11.58 -6.43
C LEU A 70 3.20 12.66 -7.52
N PRO A 71 2.35 13.67 -7.35
CA PRO A 71 2.43 14.87 -8.19
C PRO A 71 3.85 15.43 -8.10
N ASN A 72 4.38 15.89 -9.24
CA ASN A 72 5.71 16.48 -9.33
C ASN A 72 5.96 17.40 -8.13
N ALA A 73 7.06 17.18 -7.42
CA ALA A 73 7.41 17.99 -6.26
C ALA A 73 7.33 19.48 -6.66
N ILE A 74 6.34 20.18 -6.10
CA ILE A 74 6.28 21.64 -6.20
C ILE A 74 7.42 22.11 -5.30
N ILE A 75 8.59 22.36 -5.89
CA ILE A 75 9.68 23.04 -5.22
C ILE A 75 9.18 24.46 -4.98
N ILE A 76 8.61 24.70 -3.80
CA ILE A 76 8.40 26.06 -3.31
C ILE A 76 9.81 26.58 -3.03
N LYS A 77 10.39 27.30 -4.01
CA LYS A 77 11.52 28.18 -3.74
C LYS A 77 11.01 29.26 -2.79
N THR A 78 11.22 29.07 -1.49
CA THR A 78 11.25 30.20 -0.57
C THR A 78 12.54 30.98 -0.86
N GLY A 79 12.50 31.86 -1.87
CA GLY A 79 13.24 33.12 -1.87
C GLY A 79 12.20 34.22 -1.62
N SER A 80 12.44 35.33 -0.93
CA SER A 80 13.65 36.09 -0.59
C SER A 80 13.30 36.85 0.72
N GLU A 81 14.19 37.30 1.61
CA GLU A 81 15.44 38.08 1.49
C GLU A 81 16.45 37.69 2.58
#